data_AF-A0A820R9Y5-F1
#
_entry.id   AF-A0A820R9Y5-F1
#
_cell.length_a   1.000
_cell.length_b   1.000
_cell.length_c   1.000
_cell.angle_alpha   90.00
_cell.angle_beta   90.00
_cell.angle_gamma   90.00
#
_symmetry.space_group_name_H-M   'P 1'
#
loop_
_entity.id
_entity.type
_entity.pdbx_description
1 polymer ?
#
loop_
_entity_poly.entity_id
_entity_poly.type
_entity_poly.pdbx_seq_one_letter_code
_entity_poly.pdbx_strand_id
1 'polypeptide(L)'
;MDTYNLYNLQDDVLFKSNDSFYDFAGEVCVKVEANILRVQGIRNARYLIRATNLLDIPKLDCDEINRIKADACFEYNRGDLVIKQGTKLNLDKLFDALKEKHENYKKKHHHQ
;
A
#
# COMPACT_ATOMS: atom_id res chain seq x y z
N MET A 1 14.75 -7.86 10.47
CA MET A 1 13.63 -8.82 10.40
C MET A 1 13.18 -8.77 8.97
N ASP A 2 13.63 -9.72 8.16
CA ASP A 2 13.23 -9.82 6.75
C ASP A 2 12.05 -10.79 6.70
N THR A 3 10.83 -10.29 6.92
CA THR A 3 9.66 -11.15 7.18
C THR A 3 8.79 -11.43 5.95
N TYR A 4 8.90 -10.62 4.88
CA TYR A 4 8.12 -10.85 3.67
C TYR A 4 8.96 -10.64 2.40
N ASN A 5 9.01 -11.68 1.56
CA ASN A 5 9.51 -11.58 0.20
C ASN A 5 8.32 -11.31 -0.72
N LEU A 6 8.29 -10.14 -1.37
CA LEU A 6 7.27 -9.76 -2.36
C LEU A 6 7.09 -10.81 -3.47
N TYR A 7 8.15 -11.56 -3.81
CA TYR A 7 8.14 -12.62 -4.81
C TYR A 7 7.71 -13.99 -4.28
N ASN A 8 7.48 -14.11 -2.96
CA ASN A 8 7.05 -15.36 -2.32
C ASN A 8 6.10 -15.08 -1.14
N LEU A 9 5.03 -14.32 -1.41
CA LEU A 9 3.98 -14.05 -0.41
C LEU A 9 3.20 -15.33 -0.08
N GLN A 10 2.87 -15.54 1.19
CA GLN A 10 1.95 -16.62 1.62
C GLN A 10 0.51 -16.29 1.21
N ASP A 11 -0.38 -17.29 1.11
CA ASP A 11 -1.79 -17.06 0.71
C ASP A 11 -2.58 -16.26 1.76
N ASP A 12 -2.18 -16.33 3.03
CA ASP A 12 -2.83 -15.65 4.16
C ASP A 12 -2.88 -14.12 4.02
N VAL A 13 -1.91 -13.53 3.29
CA VAL A 13 -1.83 -12.07 3.06
C VAL A 13 -3.07 -11.52 2.36
N LEU A 14 -3.76 -12.33 1.54
CA LEU A 14 -5.00 -11.94 0.87
C LEU A 14 -6.18 -11.77 1.82
N PHE A 15 -6.07 -12.34 3.03
CA PHE A 15 -7.11 -12.36 4.05
C PHE A 15 -6.78 -11.46 5.25
N LYS A 16 -5.58 -10.88 5.32
CA LYS A 16 -5.24 -9.87 6.32
C LYS A 16 -6.15 -8.65 6.19
N SER A 17 -6.50 -8.06 7.33
CA SER A 17 -7.37 -6.88 7.37
C SER A 17 -7.02 -5.92 8.51
N ASN A 18 -7.36 -4.64 8.32
CA ASN A 18 -7.10 -3.54 9.27
C ASN A 18 -5.63 -3.55 9.71
N ASP A 19 -5.36 -3.53 11.02
CA ASP A 19 -4.00 -3.47 11.57
C ASP A 19 -3.09 -4.58 11.07
N SER A 20 -3.57 -5.83 10.98
CA SER A 20 -2.77 -6.92 10.43
C SER A 20 -2.35 -6.71 8.96
N PHE A 21 -3.16 -5.99 8.18
CA PHE A 21 -2.82 -5.61 6.81
C PHE A 21 -1.84 -4.44 6.77
N TYR A 22 -1.99 -3.47 7.67
CA TYR A 22 -1.07 -2.33 7.78
C TYR A 22 0.32 -2.77 8.27
N ASP A 23 0.39 -3.70 9.22
CA ASP A 23 1.64 -4.26 9.71
C ASP A 23 2.37 -5.00 8.59
N PHE A 24 1.65 -5.85 7.86
CA PHE A 24 2.17 -6.50 6.65
C PHE A 24 2.70 -5.50 5.61
N ALA A 25 1.92 -4.47 5.28
CA ALA A 25 2.34 -3.45 4.33
C ALA A 25 3.59 -2.69 4.83
N GLY A 26 3.69 -2.45 6.14
CA GLY A 26 4.83 -1.78 6.76
C GLY A 26 6.10 -2.61 6.77
N GLU A 27 5.97 -3.93 6.85
CA GLU A 27 7.09 -4.87 6.75
C GLU A 27 7.57 -5.08 5.31
N VAL A 28 6.64 -5.05 4.34
CA VAL A 28 6.96 -5.23 2.91
C VAL A 28 7.50 -3.97 2.25
N CYS A 29 6.87 -2.83 2.55
CA CYS A 29 7.29 -1.53 2.07
C CYS A 29 8.11 -0.87 3.19
N VAL A 30 7.67 0.29 3.67
CA VAL A 30 8.05 0.81 4.98
C VAL A 30 6.82 1.44 5.66
N LYS A 31 7.00 1.96 6.88
CA LYS A 31 5.91 2.51 7.70
C LYS A 31 5.12 3.64 7.02
N VAL A 32 5.75 4.41 6.12
CA VAL A 32 5.06 5.51 5.45
C VAL A 32 3.98 4.99 4.51
N GLU A 33 4.25 3.98 3.70
CA GLU A 33 3.26 3.37 2.79
C GLU A 33 2.12 2.71 3.56
N ALA A 34 2.40 2.04 4.68
CA ALA A 34 1.35 1.49 5.53
C ALA A 34 0.39 2.58 6.06
N ASN A 35 0.95 3.72 6.49
CA ASN A 35 0.15 4.85 6.96
C ASN A 35 -0.67 5.49 5.83
N ILE A 36 -0.10 5.58 4.64
CA ILE A 36 -0.78 6.00 3.40
C ILE A 36 -2.03 5.15 3.15
N LEU A 37 -1.90 3.83 3.24
CA LEU A 37 -3.03 2.90 3.06
C LEU A 37 -4.07 3.07 4.18
N ARG A 38 -3.62 3.30 5.41
CA ARG A 38 -4.49 3.52 6.58
C ARG A 38 -5.36 4.76 6.41
N VAL A 39 -4.77 5.91 6.09
CA VAL A 39 -5.55 7.16 5.93
C VAL A 39 -6.49 7.15 4.72
N GLN A 40 -6.21 6.33 3.72
CA GLN A 40 -7.11 6.12 2.58
C GLN A 40 -8.20 5.07 2.83
N GLY A 41 -8.24 4.46 4.02
CA GLY A 41 -9.22 3.42 4.35
C GLY A 41 -9.00 2.10 3.59
N ILE A 42 -7.79 1.90 3.04
CA ILE A 42 -7.43 0.69 2.30
C ILE A 42 -7.02 -0.37 3.30
N ARG A 43 -8.01 -1.12 3.76
CA ARG A 43 -7.89 -2.01 4.93
C ARG A 43 -7.55 -3.47 4.61
N ASN A 44 -7.41 -3.84 3.34
CA ASN A 44 -7.04 -5.20 2.92
C ASN A 44 -6.62 -5.24 1.44
N ALA A 45 -6.07 -6.38 1.01
CA ALA A 45 -5.62 -6.61 -0.36
C ALA A 45 -6.73 -6.40 -1.41
N ARG A 46 -7.97 -6.84 -1.14
CA ARG A 46 -9.09 -6.67 -2.10
C ARG A 46 -9.44 -5.21 -2.34
N TYR A 47 -9.41 -4.39 -1.28
CA TYR A 47 -9.63 -2.95 -1.38
C TYR A 47 -8.50 -2.30 -2.18
N LEU A 48 -7.25 -2.67 -1.89
CA LEU A 48 -6.08 -2.14 -2.59
C LEU A 48 -6.12 -2.44 -4.09
N ILE A 49 -6.39 -3.69 -4.47
CA ILE A 49 -6.44 -4.13 -5.88
C ILE A 49 -7.53 -3.40 -6.67
N ARG A 50 -8.57 -2.92 -5.99
CA ARG A 50 -9.70 -2.19 -6.60
C ARG A 50 -9.56 -0.67 -6.51
N ALA A 51 -8.57 -0.16 -5.78
CA ALA A 51 -8.38 1.27 -5.60
C ALA A 51 -7.89 1.90 -6.91
N THR A 52 -8.52 3.01 -7.31
CA THR A 52 -8.16 3.72 -8.55
C THR A 52 -7.17 4.85 -8.33
N ASN A 53 -7.09 5.43 -7.13
CA ASN A 53 -6.33 6.64 -6.83
C ASN A 53 -5.54 6.56 -5.51
N LEU A 54 -4.62 5.61 -5.41
CA LEU A 54 -3.76 5.37 -4.23
C LEU A 54 -2.83 6.53 -3.84
N LEU A 55 -2.69 7.54 -4.68
CA LEU A 55 -1.61 8.54 -4.60
C LEU A 55 -2.14 9.98 -4.48
N ASP A 56 -3.41 10.15 -4.11
CA ASP A 56 -4.05 11.47 -3.96
C ASP A 56 -3.86 12.12 -2.57
N ILE A 57 -2.99 11.54 -1.73
CA ILE A 57 -2.70 12.01 -0.36
C ILE A 57 -2.25 13.47 -0.28
N PRO A 58 -1.45 14.01 -1.23
CA PRO A 58 -1.07 15.42 -1.20
C PRO A 58 -2.28 16.37 -1.15
N LYS A 59 -3.43 15.95 -1.69
CA LYS A 59 -4.67 16.75 -1.76
C LYS A 59 -5.48 16.76 -0.46
N LEU A 60 -5.17 15.88 0.49
CA LEU A 60 -5.94 15.76 1.74
C LEU A 60 -5.40 16.74 2.79
N ASP A 61 -6.26 17.60 3.34
CA ASP A 61 -5.87 18.60 4.34
C ASP A 61 -6.39 18.24 5.73
N CYS A 62 -5.57 17.55 6.53
CA CYS A 62 -5.82 17.32 7.95
C CYS A 62 -4.52 17.08 8.72
N ASP A 63 -4.55 17.34 10.04
CA ASP A 63 -3.37 17.24 10.92
C ASP A 63 -2.73 15.85 10.93
N GLU A 64 -3.55 14.81 10.83
CA GLU A 64 -3.09 13.42 10.79
C GLU A 64 -2.26 13.12 9.54
N ILE A 65 -2.58 13.78 8.42
CA ILE A 65 -1.93 13.59 7.13
C ILE A 65 -0.69 14.47 6.96
N ASN A 66 -0.59 15.60 7.67
CA ASN A 66 0.56 16.50 7.57
C ASN A 66 1.88 15.81 7.91
N ARG A 67 1.87 14.88 8.88
CA ARG A 67 3.05 14.06 9.20
C ARG A 67 3.40 13.09 8.08
N ILE A 68 2.38 12.43 7.52
CA ILE A 68 2.56 11.49 6.40
C ILE A 68 3.09 12.22 5.16
N LYS A 69 2.64 13.45 4.89
CA LYS A 69 3.11 14.29 3.79
C LYS A 69 4.60 14.61 3.91
N ALA A 70 5.08 14.96 5.10
CA ALA A 70 6.51 15.24 5.32
C ALA A 70 7.40 14.04 4.99
N ASP A 71 6.92 12.82 5.27
CA ASP A 71 7.66 11.59 5.01
C ASP A 71 7.49 11.11 3.56
N ALA A 72 6.30 11.27 2.97
CA ALA A 72 5.91 10.70 1.68
C ALA A 72 6.10 11.65 0.49
N CYS A 73 6.28 12.95 0.70
CA CYS A 73 6.30 13.97 -0.36
C CYS A 73 7.58 14.81 -0.34
N PHE A 74 7.89 15.41 -1.48
CA PHE A 74 8.78 16.56 -1.60
C PHE A 74 7.94 17.82 -1.88
N GLU A 75 8.43 18.96 -1.40
CA GLU A 75 7.91 20.24 -1.85
C GLU A 75 8.48 20.55 -3.24
N TYR A 76 7.59 20.86 -4.16
CA TYR A 76 7.87 21.32 -5.51
C TYR A 76 7.28 22.73 -5.65
N ASN A 77 8.06 23.69 -6.13
CA ASN A 77 7.61 25.06 -6.45
C ASN A 77 6.59 25.68 -5.47
N ARG A 78 7.06 26.29 -4.37
CA ARG A 78 6.27 27.15 -3.47
C ARG A 78 4.97 26.48 -2.96
N GLY A 79 5.12 25.35 -2.28
CA GLY A 79 4.02 24.71 -1.53
C GLY A 79 3.29 23.57 -2.21
N ASP A 80 3.53 23.27 -3.50
CA ASP A 80 2.96 22.06 -4.11
C ASP A 80 3.69 20.83 -3.57
N LEU A 81 2.94 19.81 -3.13
CA LEU A 81 3.52 18.56 -2.64
C LEU A 81 3.44 17.48 -3.71
N VAL A 82 4.58 16.85 -3.99
CA VAL A 82 4.70 15.74 -4.94
C VAL A 82 5.15 14.49 -4.20
N ILE A 83 4.48 13.35 -4.41
CA ILE A 83 4.87 12.09 -3.78
C ILE A 83 6.27 11.67 -4.23
N LYS A 84 7.11 11.26 -3.28
CA LYS A 84 8.46 10.74 -3.54
C LYS A 84 8.37 9.51 -4.46
N GLN A 85 9.19 9.47 -5.50
CA GLN A 85 9.17 8.38 -6.48
C GLN A 85 9.37 7.00 -5.83
N GLY A 86 10.17 6.92 -4.75
CA GLY A 86 10.36 5.70 -3.96
C GLY A 86 9.06 5.21 -3.32
N THR A 87 8.30 6.10 -2.68
CA THR A 87 6.99 5.77 -2.08
C THR A 87 6.02 5.23 -3.13
N LYS A 88 5.97 5.89 -4.30
CA LYS A 88 5.15 5.44 -5.43
C LYS A 88 5.54 4.03 -5.89
N LEU A 89 6.84 3.81 -6.15
CA LEU A 89 7.35 2.50 -6.58
C LEU A 89 7.08 1.38 -5.58
N ASN A 90 7.17 1.66 -4.28
CA ASN A 90 6.90 0.68 -3.23
C ASN A 90 5.42 0.26 -3.23
N LEU A 91 4.51 1.24 -3.33
CA LEU A 91 3.07 0.99 -3.40
C LEU A 91 2.68 0.24 -4.67
N ASP A 92 3.25 0.63 -5.82
CA ASP A 92 3.03 -0.03 -7.11
C ASP A 92 3.48 -1.51 -7.05
N LYS A 93 4.66 -1.78 -6.50
CA LYS A 93 5.16 -3.16 -6.30
C LYS A 93 4.27 -3.99 -5.38
N LEU A 94 3.80 -3.41 -4.27
CA LEU A 94 2.88 -4.07 -3.36
C LEU A 94 1.55 -4.42 -4.05
N PHE A 95 1.01 -3.47 -4.82
CA PHE A 95 -0.20 -3.66 -5.61
C PHE A 95 -0.02 -4.81 -6.62
N ASP A 96 1.05 -4.78 -7.40
CA ASP A 96 1.32 -5.81 -8.43
C ASP A 96 1.47 -7.20 -7.80
N ALA A 97 2.24 -7.31 -6.71
CA ALA A 97 2.43 -8.58 -6.02
C ALA A 97 1.12 -9.15 -5.46
N LEU A 98 0.29 -8.32 -4.83
CA LEU A 98 -1.01 -8.75 -4.29
C LEU A 98 -2.00 -9.10 -5.40
N LYS A 99 -1.97 -8.38 -6.53
CA LYS A 99 -2.79 -8.66 -7.70
C LYS A 99 -2.42 -9.99 -8.33
N GLU A 100 -1.12 -10.24 -8.54
CA GLU A 100 -0.64 -11.53 -9.04
C GLU A 100 -1.04 -12.67 -8.09
N LYS A 101 -0.83 -12.48 -6.79
CA LYS A 101 -1.22 -13.45 -5.75
C LYS A 101 -2.70 -13.77 -5.78
N HIS A 102 -3.55 -12.75 -5.93
CA HIS A 102 -5.00 -12.89 -6.02
C HIS A 102 -5.44 -13.70 -7.25
N GLU A 103 -4.86 -13.42 -8.42
CA GLU A 103 -5.18 -14.16 -9.64
C GLU A 103 -4.70 -15.61 -9.58
N ASN A 104 -3.52 -15.87 -9.01
CA ASN A 104 -3.01 -17.22 -8.79
C ASN A 104 -3.89 -18.02 -7.81
N TYR A 105 -4.37 -17.39 -6.74
CA TYR A 105 -5.31 -18.00 -5.81
C TYR A 105 -6.63 -18.36 -6.50
N LYS A 106 -7.20 -17.45 -7.30
CA LYS A 106 -8.44 -17.73 -8.07
C LYS A 106 -8.28 -18.91 -9.02
N LYS A 107 -7.17 -19.00 -9.77
CA LYS A 107 -6.92 -20.13 -10.69
C LYS A 107 -6.91 -21.48 -9.98
N LYS A 108 -6.24 -21.56 -8.82
CA LYS A 108 -6.16 -22.80 -8.01
C LYS A 108 -7.53 -23.27 -7.50
N HIS A 109 -8.41 -22.33 -7.14
CA HIS A 109 -9.70 -22.63 -6.53
C HIS A 109 -10.89 -22.64 -7.50
N HIS A 110 -10.71 -22.22 -8.76
CA HIS A 110 -11.74 -22.36 -9.82
C HIS A 110 -11.66 -23.70 -10.60
N HIS A 111 -10.68 -24.56 -10.29
CA HIS A 111 -10.54 -25.92 -10.87
C HIS A 111 -10.98 -27.02 -9.89
N GLN A 112 -11.77 -26.67 -8.87
CA GLN A 112 -12.48 -27.59 -7.97
C GLN A 112 -13.98 -27.35 -8.12
#